data_AF-A0A3B1A5A5-F1
#
_entry.id   AF-A0A3B1A5A5-F1
#
_cell.length_a   1.000
_cell.length_b   1.000
_cell.length_c   1.000
_cell.angle_alpha   90.00
_cell.angle_beta   90.00
_cell.angle_gamma   90.00
#
_symmetry.space_group_name_H-M   'P 1'
#
loop_
_entity.id
_entity.type
_entity.pdbx_description
1 polymer ?
#
loop_
_entity_poly.entity_id
_entity_poly.type
_entity_poly.pdbx_seq_one_letter_code
_entity_poly.pdbx_strand_id
1 'polypeptide(L)'
;SQSIQVTLCSGATASQRLVVDYAIHHMKANGKQSAKVFKWRNIELAAGEQLTLQKKHPFKPITTRRYYAGDHRVVILINGVPYGEKSFQLML
;
A
#
# COMPACT_ATOMS: atom_id res chain seq x y z
N SER A 1 6.54 11.17 -6.48
CA SER A 1 6.27 9.71 -6.38
C SER A 1 6.51 9.28 -4.95
N GLN A 2 5.82 8.26 -4.44
CA GLN A 2 6.00 7.78 -3.06
C GLN A 2 6.60 6.39 -3.05
N SER A 3 7.52 6.13 -2.11
CA SER A 3 8.06 4.79 -1.87
C SER A 3 7.33 4.17 -0.68
N ILE A 4 6.90 2.92 -0.86
CA ILE A 4 6.23 2.12 0.16
C ILE A 4 7.19 1.00 0.51
N GLN A 5 7.54 0.88 1.79
CA GLN A 5 8.34 -0.21 2.32
C GLN A 5 7.57 -0.88 3.44
N VAL A 6 7.57 -2.22 3.44
CA VAL A 6 7.00 -3.03 4.51
C VAL A 6 7.94 -4.18 4.83
N THR A 7 8.06 -4.49 6.12
CA THR A 7 8.76 -5.68 6.60
C THR A 7 7.72 -6.60 7.23
N LEU A 8 7.63 -7.82 6.69
CA LEU A 8 6.74 -8.86 7.17
C LEU A 8 7.56 -9.84 8.00
N CYS A 9 7.03 -10.23 9.16
CA CYS A 9 7.63 -11.25 10.03
C CYS A 9 6.62 -12.39 10.20
N SER A 10 7.01 -13.61 9.84
CA SER A 10 6.17 -14.79 10.02
C SER A 10 6.20 -15.25 11.46
N GLY A 11 5.04 -15.22 12.13
CA GLY A 11 4.83 -15.88 13.42
C GLY A 11 4.32 -17.33 13.28
N ALA A 12 4.22 -17.84 12.04
CA ALA A 12 3.69 -19.18 11.78
C ALA A 12 4.76 -20.26 11.93
N THR A 13 4.31 -21.49 12.18
CA THR A 13 5.16 -22.69 12.25
C THR A 13 5.32 -23.40 10.91
N ALA A 14 4.64 -22.92 9.86
CA ALA A 14 4.70 -23.45 8.49
C ALA A 14 4.74 -22.32 7.46
N SER A 15 5.17 -22.64 6.23
CA SER A 15 5.18 -21.71 5.10
C SER A 15 3.77 -21.24 4.74
N GLN A 16 3.64 -19.97 4.36
CA GLN A 16 2.37 -19.32 4.03
C GLN A 16 2.44 -18.62 2.68
N ARG A 17 1.38 -18.76 1.88
CA ARG A 17 1.19 -17.95 0.67
C ARG A 17 0.39 -16.70 1.02
N LEU A 18 0.96 -15.54 0.73
CA LEU A 18 0.36 -14.24 1.03
C LEU A 18 0.19 -13.44 -0.26
N VAL A 19 -1.00 -12.86 -0.44
CA VAL A 19 -1.26 -11.82 -1.44
C VAL A 19 -1.01 -10.48 -0.77
N VAL A 20 0.05 -9.79 -1.19
CA VAL A 20 0.36 -8.44 -0.70
C VAL A 20 -0.20 -7.44 -1.70
N ASP A 21 -1.05 -6.54 -1.21
CA ASP A 21 -1.62 -5.41 -1.93
C ASP A 21 -1.43 -4.13 -1.09
N TYR A 22 -1.70 -2.97 -1.69
CA TYR A 22 -1.77 -1.72 -0.94
C TYR A 22 -2.93 -0.85 -1.43
N ALA A 23 -3.59 -0.15 -0.52
CA ALA A 23 -4.59 0.84 -0.83
C ALA A 23 -4.01 2.25 -0.66
N ILE A 24 -4.32 3.14 -1.60
CA ILE A 24 -4.13 4.58 -1.39
C ILE A 24 -5.50 5.22 -1.25
N HIS A 25 -5.73 5.86 -0.10
CA HIS A 25 -6.84 6.75 0.17
C HIS A 25 -6.50 8.11 -0.42
N HIS A 26 -7.01 8.38 -1.61
CA HIS A 26 -6.74 9.63 -2.32
C HIS A 26 -7.67 10.73 -1.88
N MET A 27 -7.13 11.94 -1.69
CA MET A 27 -7.93 13.14 -1.54
C MET A 27 -8.74 13.39 -2.82
N LYS A 28 -10.01 13.77 -2.67
CA LYS A 28 -10.90 14.18 -3.76
C LYS A 28 -11.17 15.68 -3.70
N ALA A 29 -11.74 16.23 -4.78
CA ALA A 29 -12.16 17.63 -4.85
C ALA A 29 -13.07 18.07 -3.68
N ASN A 30 -13.88 17.15 -3.14
CA ASN A 30 -14.82 17.43 -2.05
C ASN A 30 -14.19 17.31 -0.65
N GLY A 31 -12.86 17.25 -0.54
CA GLY A 31 -12.14 17.15 0.72
C GLY A 31 -12.23 15.77 1.40
N LYS A 32 -12.91 14.79 0.78
CA LYS A 32 -12.99 13.42 1.31
C LYS A 32 -11.95 12.52 0.68
N GLN A 33 -11.55 11.49 1.41
CA GLN A 33 -10.67 10.46 0.90
C GLN A 33 -11.44 9.27 0.31
N SER A 34 -10.84 8.59 -0.67
CA SER A 34 -11.38 7.36 -1.25
C SER A 34 -10.27 6.37 -1.54
N ALA A 35 -10.46 5.14 -1.10
CA ALA A 35 -9.50 4.06 -1.32
C ALA A 35 -9.45 3.65 -2.80
N LYS A 36 -8.25 3.41 -3.29
CA LYS A 36 -7.97 2.63 -4.49
C LYS A 36 -6.96 1.56 -4.13
N VAL A 37 -7.34 0.29 -4.30
CA VAL A 37 -6.44 -0.85 -4.11
C VAL A 37 -5.59 -1.04 -5.37
N PHE A 38 -4.30 -1.27 -5.16
CA PHE A 38 -3.31 -1.58 -6.17
C PHE A 38 -2.67 -2.93 -5.86
N LYS A 39 -2.48 -3.72 -6.92
CA LYS A 39 -1.77 -4.99 -6.80
C LYS A 39 -0.30 -4.75 -6.51
N TRP A 40 0.27 -5.52 -5.58
CA TRP A 40 1.71 -5.54 -5.36
C TRP A 40 2.32 -6.84 -5.85
N ARG A 41 2.21 -7.94 -5.10
CA ARG A 41 2.71 -9.26 -5.49
C ARG A 41 2.19 -10.36 -4.56
N ASN A 42 2.21 -11.59 -5.05
CA ASN A 42 2.09 -12.78 -4.20
C ASN A 42 3.48 -13.16 -3.70
N ILE A 43 3.57 -13.63 -2.46
CA ILE A 43 4.79 -14.15 -1.85
C ILE A 43 4.51 -15.50 -1.20
N GLU A 44 5.57 -16.28 -1.07
CA GLU A 44 5.66 -17.32 -0.07
C GLU A 44 6.53 -16.80 1.07
N LEU A 45 6.09 -16.96 2.31
CA LEU A 45 6.79 -16.54 3.51
C LEU A 45 6.94 -17.77 4.41
N ALA A 46 8.18 -18.22 4.62
CA ALA A 46 8.48 -19.40 5.41
C ALA A 46 8.19 -19.17 6.92
N ALA A 47 8.15 -20.26 7.68
CA ALA A 47 8.01 -20.21 9.13
C ALA A 47 9.17 -19.40 9.74
N GLY A 48 8.86 -18.42 10.59
CA GLY A 48 9.87 -17.56 11.22
C GLY A 48 10.61 -16.59 10.28
N GLU A 49 10.31 -16.58 8.98
CA GLU A 49 11.00 -15.72 8.01
C GLU A 49 10.64 -14.25 8.21
N GLN A 50 11.62 -13.38 7.97
CA GLN A 50 11.41 -11.95 7.78
C GLN A 50 11.68 -11.57 6.33
N LEU A 51 10.74 -10.87 5.71
CA LEU A 51 10.83 -10.41 4.32
C LEU A 51 10.52 -8.93 4.21
N THR A 52 11.44 -8.17 3.61
CA THR A 52 11.24 -6.74 3.30
C THR A 52 10.85 -6.55 1.84
N LEU A 53 9.77 -5.80 1.61
CA LEU A 53 9.26 -5.47 0.29
C LEU A 53 9.30 -3.95 0.08
N GLN A 54 9.70 -3.53 -1.12
CA GLN A 54 9.63 -2.13 -1.55
C GLN A 54 8.82 -1.96 -2.85
N LYS A 55 8.02 -0.89 -2.93
CA LYS A 55 7.23 -0.51 -4.11
C LYS A 55 7.19 0.99 -4.27
N LYS A 56 7.49 1.46 -5.49
CA LYS A 56 7.31 2.86 -5.87
C LYS A 56 5.93 3.07 -6.49
N HIS A 57 5.15 4.01 -5.94
CA HIS A 57 3.89 4.46 -6.50
C HIS A 57 4.06 5.85 -7.16
N PRO A 58 3.83 5.96 -8.49
CA PRO A 58 3.94 7.23 -9.18
C PRO A 58 2.67 8.08 -8.99
N PHE A 59 2.84 9.26 -8.38
CA PHE A 59 1.86 10.35 -8.42
C PHE A 59 2.24 11.27 -9.59
N LYS A 60 1.88 10.88 -10.80
CA LYS A 60 2.06 11.69 -12.01
C LYS A 60 0.70 11.94 -12.65
N PRO A 61 0.40 13.16 -13.15
CA PRO A 61 -0.85 13.39 -13.88
C PRO A 61 -1.00 12.34 -14.98
N ILE A 62 -2.13 11.65 -14.97
CA ILE A 62 -2.56 10.80 -16.08
C ILE A 62 -3.92 11.30 -16.56
N THR A 63 -4.20 11.09 -17.84
CA THR A 63 -5.38 11.63 -18.53
C THR A 63 -6.71 11.29 -17.86
N THR A 64 -6.75 10.21 -17.08
CA THR A 64 -7.96 9.68 -16.43
C THR A 64 -8.05 10.00 -14.94
N ARG A 65 -7.05 10.64 -14.31
CA ARG A 65 -7.09 10.90 -12.87
C ARG A 65 -6.37 12.20 -12.48
N ARG A 66 -7.15 13.14 -11.96
CA ARG A 66 -6.65 14.35 -11.29
C ARG A 66 -6.26 14.01 -9.86
N TYR A 67 -5.03 14.32 -9.49
CA TYR A 67 -4.61 14.30 -8.09
C TYR A 67 -4.96 15.64 -7.44
N TYR A 68 -5.27 15.60 -6.15
CA TYR A 68 -5.54 16.77 -5.32
C TYR A 68 -4.44 16.86 -4.28
N ALA A 69 -3.97 18.07 -3.99
CA ALA A 69 -3.03 18.27 -2.89
C ALA A 69 -3.71 17.96 -1.55
N GLY A 70 -2.89 17.71 -0.52
CA GLY A 70 -3.35 17.46 0.84
C GLY A 70 -3.17 16.02 1.31
N ASP A 71 -3.87 15.66 2.38
CA ASP A 71 -3.62 14.42 3.10
C ASP A 71 -4.09 13.19 2.34
N HIS A 72 -3.18 12.25 2.19
CA HIS A 72 -3.40 10.93 1.64
C HIS A 72 -3.00 9.89 2.67
N ARG A 73 -3.51 8.67 2.52
CA ARG A 73 -3.13 7.56 3.40
C ARG A 73 -2.86 6.31 2.58
N VAL A 74 -1.75 5.64 2.88
CA VAL A 74 -1.45 4.30 2.35
C VAL A 74 -1.77 3.25 3.39
N VAL A 75 -2.37 2.13 2.98
CA VAL A 75 -2.67 0.98 3.84
C VAL A 75 -2.12 -0.27 3.18
N ILE A 76 -1.39 -1.10 3.93
CA ILE A 76 -0.93 -2.42 3.47
C ILE A 76 -2.04 -3.43 3.70
N LEU A 77 -2.32 -4.23 2.67
CA LEU A 77 -3.30 -5.30 2.71
C LEU A 77 -2.59 -6.65 2.53
N ILE A 78 -2.82 -7.58 3.44
CA ILE A 78 -2.36 -8.97 3.34
C ILE A 78 -3.59 -9.85 3.23
N ASN A 79 -3.71 -10.59 2.13
CA ASN A 79 -4.90 -11.40 1.81
C ASN A 79 -6.20 -10.57 1.88
N GLY A 80 -6.14 -9.29 1.51
CA GLY A 80 -7.27 -8.36 1.55
C GLY A 80 -7.55 -7.71 2.91
N VAL A 81 -6.86 -8.11 3.98
CA VAL A 81 -7.03 -7.59 5.33
C VAL A 81 -6.01 -6.48 5.60
N PRO A 82 -6.38 -5.34 6.22
CA PRO A 82 -5.45 -4.27 6.54
C PRO A 82 -4.52 -4.62 7.72
N TYR A 83 -3.22 -4.39 7.57
CA TYR A 83 -2.20 -4.67 8.60
C TYR A 83 -1.40 -3.46 9.07
N GLY A 84 -1.42 -2.35 8.33
CA GLY A 84 -0.71 -1.14 8.73
C GLY A 84 -0.99 0.01 7.79
N GLU A 85 -0.90 1.24 8.30
CA GLU A 85 -1.17 2.44 7.52
C GLU A 85 -0.22 3.59 7.82
N LYS A 86 -0.07 4.48 6.85
CA LYS A 86 0.69 5.72 7.02
C LYS A 86 0.07 6.84 6.21
N SER A 87 -0.10 8.00 6.85
CA SER A 87 -0.53 9.22 6.18
C SER A 87 0.66 9.97 5.60
N PHE A 88 0.44 10.68 4.49
CA PHE A 88 1.41 11.55 3.86
C PHE A 88 0.70 12.70 3.16
N GLN A 89 1.35 13.85 3.09
CA GLN A 89 0.83 15.00 2.37
C GLN A 89 1.32 14.96 0.91
N LEU A 90 0.41 15.10 -0.04
CA LEU A 90 0.75 15.30 -1.45
C LEU A 90 0.84 16.80 -1.73
N MET A 91 2.02 17.28 -2.10
CA MET A 91 2.22 18.59 -2.72
C MET A 91 2.26 18.36 -4.24
N LEU A 92 1.48 19.14 -4.99
CA LEU A 92 1.38 19.04 -6.45
C LEU A 92 2.41 19.93 -7.16
#